data_AF-A0A5A7VDL2-F1
#
_entry.id   AF-A0A5A7VDL2-F1
#
_cell.length_a   1.000
_cell.length_b   1.000
_cell.length_c   1.000
_cell.angle_alpha   90.00
_cell.angle_beta   90.00
_cell.angle_gamma   90.00
#
_symmetry.space_group_name_H-M   'P 1'
#
loop_
_entity.id
_entity.type
_entity.pdbx_description
1 polymer ?
#
loop_
_entity_poly.entity_id
_entity_poly.type
_entity_poly.pdbx_seq_one_letter_code
_entity_poly.pdbx_strand_id
1 'polypeptide(L)'
;MSGKDKNLHNMMTESESEQEDVGKEGIEWIMNLPDVPMKLPPHVELQRTRVECKADAPIHTDTIQYSGAFASMGFDNSLRLDNFRNNFKIEVINLKGDDIEFDMIGIDPALANAFRRILIAEVGNLAE
;
A
#
# COMPACT_ATOMS: atom_id res chain seq x y z
N MET A 1 -23.24 -46.41 10.96
CA MET A 1 -23.45 -45.72 9.66
C MET A 1 -24.34 -44.53 9.98
N SER A 2 -23.94 -43.27 9.99
CA SER A 2 -23.06 -42.45 9.15
C SER A 2 -22.56 -41.30 10.06
N GLY A 3 -21.31 -40.84 10.10
CA GLY A 3 -20.26 -40.88 9.10
C GLY A 3 -20.20 -39.55 8.33
N LYS A 4 -19.45 -38.58 8.87
CA LYS A 4 -18.82 -37.41 8.23
C LYS A 4 -19.76 -36.27 7.78
N ASP A 5 -19.30 -35.03 7.98
CA ASP A 5 -19.70 -33.76 7.29
C ASP A 5 -19.77 -32.51 8.19
N LYS A 6 -19.00 -32.43 9.28
CA LYS A 6 -18.84 -31.18 10.05
C LYS A 6 -17.39 -30.75 10.31
N ASN A 7 -16.40 -31.38 9.66
CA ASN A 7 -14.99 -31.14 9.96
C ASN A 7 -14.19 -30.73 8.72
N LEU A 8 -14.66 -29.69 8.02
CA LEU A 8 -13.86 -29.03 6.98
C LEU A 8 -13.79 -27.51 7.17
N HIS A 9 -14.75 -26.91 7.89
CA HIS A 9 -14.75 -25.47 8.14
C HIS A 9 -13.85 -25.04 9.32
N ASN A 10 -13.49 -25.98 10.21
CA ASN A 10 -12.60 -25.68 11.35
C ASN A 10 -11.12 -25.93 11.08
N MET A 11 -10.76 -26.48 9.91
CA MET A 11 -9.37 -26.81 9.60
C MET A 11 -8.60 -25.67 8.91
N MET A 12 -9.29 -24.59 8.52
CA MET A 12 -8.66 -23.41 7.92
C MET A 12 -8.43 -22.27 8.92
N THR A 13 -9.05 -22.33 10.09
CA THR A 13 -9.03 -21.22 11.08
C THR A 13 -8.00 -21.42 12.19
N GLU A 14 -7.36 -22.60 12.28
CA GLU A 14 -6.44 -22.94 13.38
C GLU A 14 -4.95 -22.95 12.98
N SER A 15 -4.59 -22.55 11.76
CA SER A 15 -3.20 -22.55 11.29
C SER A 15 -2.46 -21.20 11.39
N GLU A 16 -3.11 -20.13 11.84
CA GLU A 16 -2.51 -18.77 11.87
C GLU A 16 -2.37 -18.16 13.28
N SER A 17 -2.63 -18.90 14.36
CA SER A 17 -2.68 -18.34 15.72
C SER A 17 -1.40 -18.43 16.55
N GLU A 18 -0.26 -18.86 15.99
CA GLU A 18 0.98 -19.04 16.77
C GLU A 18 2.11 -18.03 16.45
N GLN A 19 1.83 -16.93 15.74
CA GLN A 19 2.80 -15.85 15.48
C GLN A 19 2.25 -14.46 15.80
N GLU A 20 1.49 -14.30 16.88
CA GLU A 20 0.74 -13.06 17.11
C GLU A 20 1.32 -12.07 18.13
N ASP A 21 2.21 -12.44 19.04
CA ASP A 21 2.53 -11.55 20.18
C ASP A 21 3.60 -10.49 19.90
N VAL A 22 4.57 -10.73 19.01
CA VAL A 22 5.63 -9.74 18.72
C VAL A 22 5.16 -8.65 17.75
N GLY A 23 4.14 -8.94 16.93
CA GLY A 23 3.61 -8.00 15.92
C GLY A 23 2.61 -6.99 16.46
N LYS A 24 1.92 -7.30 17.57
CA LYS A 24 0.83 -6.48 18.13
C LYS A 24 1.32 -5.10 18.58
N GLU A 25 2.45 -5.02 19.28
CA GLU A 25 3.00 -3.75 19.76
C GLU A 25 3.44 -2.82 18.61
N GLY A 26 4.06 -3.39 17.57
CA GLY A 26 4.47 -2.63 16.38
C GLY A 26 3.27 -2.09 15.59
N ILE A 27 2.22 -2.89 15.47
CA ILE A 27 0.96 -2.48 14.83
C ILE A 27 0.28 -1.37 15.64
N GLU A 28 0.22 -1.48 16.96
CA GLU A 28 -0.33 -0.41 17.81
C GLU A 28 0.46 0.89 17.68
N TRP A 29 1.79 0.82 17.62
CA TRP A 29 2.61 2.00 17.35
C TRP A 29 2.24 2.64 16.01
N ILE A 30 2.14 1.85 14.94
CA ILE A 30 1.78 2.34 13.59
C ILE A 30 0.41 3.04 13.60
N MET A 31 -0.58 2.43 14.25
CA MET A 31 -1.95 2.95 14.31
C MET A 31 -2.06 4.28 15.06
N ASN A 32 -1.12 4.58 15.95
CA ASN A 32 -1.09 5.82 16.72
C ASN A 32 -0.36 6.96 16.00
N LEU A 33 0.21 6.74 14.81
CA LEU A 33 0.81 7.83 14.05
C LEU A 33 -0.28 8.79 13.49
N PRO A 34 0.01 10.09 13.44
CA PRO A 34 -0.96 11.11 13.01
C PRO A 34 -1.33 11.05 11.52
N ASP A 35 -0.54 10.35 10.69
CA ASP A 35 -0.75 10.20 9.25
C ASP A 35 -1.60 8.99 8.87
N VAL A 36 -1.96 8.11 9.82
CA VAL A 36 -2.73 6.88 9.55
C VAL A 36 -4.24 7.14 9.64
N PRO A 37 -4.98 7.02 8.54
CA PRO A 37 -6.43 7.23 8.56
C PRO A 37 -7.15 6.02 9.18
N MET A 38 -7.65 6.15 10.41
CA MET A 38 -8.41 5.10 11.12
C MET A 38 -9.87 4.97 10.64
N LYS A 39 -10.10 4.73 9.35
CA LYS A 39 -11.47 4.58 8.78
C LYS A 39 -11.93 3.12 8.65
N LEU A 40 -10.99 2.19 8.56
CA LEU A 40 -11.24 0.76 8.40
C LEU A 40 -10.67 -0.04 9.58
N PRO A 41 -11.01 -1.33 9.73
CA PRO A 41 -10.37 -2.20 10.70
C PRO A 41 -8.84 -2.19 10.55
N PRO A 42 -8.08 -2.28 11.66
CA PRO A 42 -6.62 -2.08 11.65
C PRO A 42 -5.88 -2.93 10.63
N HIS A 43 -6.21 -4.22 10.51
CA HIS A 43 -5.55 -5.13 9.57
C HIS A 43 -5.78 -4.74 8.11
N VAL A 44 -6.97 -4.26 7.75
CA VAL A 44 -7.31 -3.85 6.37
C VAL A 44 -6.60 -2.54 6.01
N GLU A 45 -6.52 -1.61 6.96
CA GLU A 45 -5.88 -0.32 6.74
C GLU A 45 -4.36 -0.48 6.56
N LEU A 46 -3.71 -1.37 7.33
CA LEU A 46 -2.30 -1.72 7.12
C LEU A 46 -2.07 -2.30 5.73
N GLN A 47 -2.87 -3.30 5.35
CA GLN A 47 -2.81 -3.93 4.04
C GLN A 47 -2.93 -2.94 2.88
N ARG A 48 -3.69 -1.86 3.06
CA ARG A 48 -3.90 -0.85 2.02
C ARG A 48 -2.80 0.21 1.98
N THR A 49 -2.25 0.58 3.14
CA THR A 49 -1.41 1.79 3.27
C THR A 49 0.07 1.49 3.35
N ARG A 50 0.46 0.27 3.72
CA ARG A 50 1.86 -0.09 3.99
C ARG A 50 2.25 -1.37 3.25
N VAL A 51 3.52 -1.43 2.89
CA VAL A 51 4.18 -2.65 2.43
C VAL A 51 4.98 -3.18 3.61
N GLU A 52 4.69 -4.38 4.10
CA GLU A 52 5.43 -4.96 5.22
C GLU A 52 6.64 -5.76 4.72
N CYS A 53 7.82 -5.45 5.27
CA CYS A 53 9.05 -6.17 4.97
C CYS A 53 9.27 -7.28 6.01
N LYS A 54 8.84 -8.51 5.70
CA LYS A 54 9.14 -9.69 6.51
C LYS A 54 10.49 -10.28 6.12
N ALA A 55 11.04 -11.13 6.99
CA ALA A 55 12.33 -11.80 6.76
C ALA A 55 12.31 -12.77 5.56
N ASP A 56 11.14 -13.31 5.22
CA ASP A 56 10.95 -14.22 4.09
C ASP A 56 10.70 -13.46 2.78
N ALA A 57 9.57 -12.75 2.69
CA ALA A 57 9.21 -11.94 1.53
C ALA A 57 8.42 -10.68 1.94
N PRO A 58 8.49 -9.59 1.15
CA PRO A 58 7.58 -8.46 1.31
C PRO A 58 6.13 -8.89 1.09
N ILE A 59 5.22 -8.34 1.88
CA ILE A 59 3.78 -8.54 1.72
C ILE A 59 3.06 -7.20 1.49
N HIS A 60 1.85 -7.28 0.93
CA HIS A 60 1.03 -6.11 0.54
C HIS A 60 1.69 -5.24 -0.54
N THR A 61 2.41 -5.87 -1.46
CA THR A 61 3.09 -5.17 -2.57
C THR A 61 2.15 -4.67 -3.66
N ASP A 62 0.95 -5.24 -3.74
CA ASP A 62 -0.02 -4.94 -4.80
C ASP A 62 -0.90 -3.75 -4.44
N THR A 63 -1.25 -2.95 -5.45
CA THR A 63 -2.15 -1.82 -5.27
C THR A 63 -3.62 -2.21 -5.50
N ILE A 64 -4.51 -1.72 -4.64
CA ILE A 64 -5.95 -2.00 -4.72
C ILE A 64 -6.62 -0.93 -5.59
N GLN A 65 -6.76 -1.22 -6.90
CA GLN A 65 -7.29 -0.27 -7.89
C GLN A 65 -8.81 -0.31 -8.05
N TYR A 66 -9.47 -1.35 -7.55
CA TYR A 66 -10.92 -1.51 -7.72
C TYR A 66 -11.70 -0.54 -6.82
N SER A 67 -12.59 0.25 -7.42
CA SER A 67 -13.37 1.29 -6.72
C SER A 67 -14.29 0.73 -5.64
N GLY A 68 -14.82 -0.48 -5.84
CA GLY A 68 -15.72 -1.16 -4.91
C GLY A 68 -15.03 -2.06 -3.89
N ALA A 69 -13.69 -2.07 -3.80
CA ALA A 69 -12.94 -3.02 -2.97
C ALA A 69 -13.37 -3.02 -1.49
N PHE A 70 -13.82 -1.87 -1.00
CA PHE A 70 -14.25 -1.68 0.39
C PHE A 70 -15.68 -1.16 0.51
N ALA A 71 -16.49 -1.33 -0.55
CA ALA A 71 -17.88 -0.84 -0.58
C ALA A 71 -18.75 -1.49 0.52
N SER A 72 -18.48 -2.75 0.87
CA SER A 72 -19.15 -3.45 1.99
C SER A 72 -18.86 -2.84 3.36
N MET A 73 -17.74 -2.12 3.49
CA MET A 73 -17.32 -1.41 4.70
C MET A 73 -17.66 0.09 4.64
N GLY A 74 -18.37 0.54 3.60
CA GLY A 74 -18.74 1.94 3.41
C GLY A 74 -17.58 2.85 2.98
N PHE A 75 -16.45 2.30 2.55
CA PHE A 75 -15.30 3.06 2.08
C PHE A 75 -15.29 3.11 0.55
N ASP A 76 -15.31 4.32 0.00
CA ASP A 76 -15.21 4.57 -1.43
C ASP A 76 -13.74 4.66 -1.86
N ASN A 77 -13.30 3.69 -2.66
CA ASN A 77 -11.94 3.62 -3.23
C ASN A 77 -11.88 4.19 -4.66
N SER A 78 -12.88 4.97 -5.08
CA SER A 78 -12.89 5.57 -6.41
C SER A 78 -11.78 6.61 -6.58
N LEU A 79 -11.14 6.59 -7.75
CA LEU A 79 -10.14 7.58 -8.13
C LEU A 79 -10.84 8.89 -8.50
N ARG A 80 -10.72 9.89 -7.63
CA ARG A 80 -11.26 11.24 -7.85
C ARG A 80 -10.12 12.20 -8.12
N LEU A 81 -10.16 12.88 -9.27
CA LEU A 81 -9.10 13.80 -9.68
C LEU A 81 -8.89 14.95 -8.69
N ASP A 82 -9.96 15.43 -8.05
CA ASP A 82 -9.87 16.47 -7.03
C ASP A 82 -9.08 15.99 -5.80
N ASN A 83 -9.29 14.74 -5.38
CA ASN A 83 -8.53 14.13 -4.27
C ASN A 83 -7.06 13.96 -4.66
N PHE A 84 -6.80 13.49 -5.88
CA PHE A 84 -5.42 13.37 -6.37
C PHE A 84 -4.73 14.74 -6.38
N ARG A 85 -5.38 15.79 -6.88
CA ARG A 85 -4.83 17.15 -6.92
C ARG A 85 -4.51 17.71 -5.53
N ASN A 86 -5.35 17.44 -4.54
CA ASN A 86 -5.17 17.97 -3.18
C ASN A 86 -4.11 17.20 -2.38
N ASN A 87 -3.91 15.92 -2.69
CA ASN A 87 -2.99 15.04 -1.96
C ASN A 87 -1.62 14.94 -2.62
N PHE A 88 -1.52 15.10 -3.94
CA PHE A 88 -0.27 15.00 -4.67
C PHE A 88 0.64 16.19 -4.34
N LYS A 89 1.84 15.88 -3.84
CA LYS A 89 2.85 16.88 -3.45
C LYS A 89 4.22 16.44 -3.94
N ILE A 90 5.04 17.42 -4.28
CA ILE A 90 6.45 17.23 -4.61
C ILE A 90 7.29 18.05 -3.63
N GLU A 91 8.19 17.38 -2.92
CA GLU A 91 9.12 18.02 -1.99
C GLU A 91 10.54 17.89 -2.54
N VAL A 92 11.16 19.01 -2.91
CA VAL A 92 12.54 19.01 -3.41
C VAL A 92 13.48 19.01 -2.21
N ILE A 93 14.23 17.93 -2.05
CA ILE A 93 15.17 17.74 -0.94
C ILE A 93 16.50 18.42 -1.27
N ASN A 94 16.98 18.23 -2.50
CA ASN A 94 18.30 18.71 -2.90
C ASN A 94 18.35 18.97 -4.41
N LEU A 95 19.04 20.04 -4.78
CA LEU A 95 19.27 20.43 -6.18
C LEU A 95 20.73 20.88 -6.32
N LYS A 96 21.52 20.11 -7.05
CA LYS A 96 22.96 20.33 -7.22
C LYS A 96 23.35 20.18 -8.69
N GLY A 97 23.61 21.29 -9.38
CA GLY A 97 24.11 21.26 -10.75
C GLY A 97 23.19 20.42 -11.66
N ASP A 98 23.67 19.24 -12.03
CA ASP A 98 22.99 18.29 -12.92
C ASP A 98 22.13 17.24 -12.17
N ASP A 99 22.19 17.21 -10.84
CA ASP A 99 21.46 16.26 -9.99
C ASP A 99 20.28 16.92 -9.27
N ILE A 100 19.15 16.21 -9.21
CA ILE A 100 17.95 16.59 -8.46
C ILE A 100 17.44 15.42 -7.62
N GLU A 101 17.10 15.70 -6.37
CA GLU A 101 16.49 14.76 -5.43
C GLU A 101 15.18 15.35 -4.91
N PHE A 102 14.09 14.63 -5.09
CA PHE A 102 12.76 15.05 -4.69
C PHE A 102 11.87 13.86 -4.34
N ASP A 103 10.96 14.08 -3.40
CA ASP A 103 9.93 13.11 -3.02
C ASP A 103 8.64 13.40 -3.77
N MET A 104 7.99 12.33 -4.26
CA MET A 104 6.63 12.38 -4.82
C MET A 104 5.67 11.71 -3.84
N ILE A 105 4.81 12.50 -3.22
CA ILE A 105 3.85 12.04 -2.20
C ILE A 105 2.46 11.97 -2.82
N GLY A 106 1.72 10.90 -2.55
CA GLY A 106 0.33 10.74 -2.99
C GLY A 106 0.15 10.29 -4.45
N ILE A 107 1.15 9.60 -5.01
CA ILE A 107 1.14 9.06 -6.38
C ILE A 107 1.10 7.54 -6.39
N ASP A 108 0.46 6.94 -7.40
CA ASP A 108 0.49 5.50 -7.62
C ASP A 108 1.88 5.04 -8.14
N PRO A 109 2.43 3.91 -7.66
CA PRO A 109 3.70 3.37 -8.12
C PRO A 109 3.78 3.17 -9.64
N ALA A 110 2.68 2.82 -10.31
CA ALA A 110 2.66 2.63 -11.76
C ALA A 110 2.95 3.94 -12.51
N LEU A 111 2.43 5.07 -12.02
CA LEU A 111 2.66 6.39 -12.63
C LEU A 111 4.08 6.89 -12.37
N ALA A 112 4.61 6.70 -11.15
CA ALA A 112 5.99 7.01 -10.84
C ALA A 112 6.98 6.21 -11.71
N ASN A 113 6.71 4.91 -11.91
CA ASN A 113 7.52 4.08 -12.80
C ASN A 113 7.36 4.46 -14.29
N ALA A 114 6.21 4.99 -14.70
CA ALA A 114 6.04 5.54 -16.04
C ALA A 114 6.94 6.77 -16.26
N PHE A 115 7.00 7.70 -15.29
CA PHE A 115 7.93 8.84 -15.35
C PHE A 115 9.39 8.37 -15.41
N ARG A 116 9.77 7.40 -14.58
CA ARG A 116 11.10 6.78 -14.62
C ARG A 116 11.45 6.27 -16.02
N ARG A 117 10.52 5.57 -16.68
CA ARG A 117 10.73 5.02 -18.03
C ARG A 117 10.85 6.12 -19.08
N ILE A 118 10.01 7.15 -19.02
CA ILE A 118 10.05 8.30 -19.95
C ILE A 118 11.38 9.03 -19.83
N LEU A 119 11.82 9.34 -18.61
CA LEU A 119 13.09 10.05 -18.35
C LEU A 119 14.31 9.28 -18.87
N ILE A 120 14.29 7.94 -18.82
CA ILE A 120 15.41 7.11 -19.29
C ILE A 120 15.40 6.92 -20.81
N ALA A 121 14.21 6.75 -21.41
CA ALA A 121 14.10 6.20 -22.77
C ALA A 121 13.53 7.16 -23.81
N GLU A 122 12.75 8.16 -23.41
CA GLU A 122 11.98 9.00 -24.34
C GLU A 122 12.38 10.46 -24.33
N VAL A 123 13.03 10.94 -23.27
CA VAL A 123 13.61 12.28 -23.25
C VAL A 123 14.82 12.27 -24.19
N GLY A 124 14.57 12.70 -25.43
CA GLY A 124 15.61 12.87 -26.43
C GLY A 124 16.57 13.97 -26.02
N ASN A 125 17.83 13.61 -25.79
CA ASN A 125 18.90 14.60 -25.80
C ASN A 125 19.23 14.92 -27.26
N LEU A 126 19.43 16.21 -27.57
CA LEU A 126 20.13 16.62 -28.78
C LEU A 126 21.58 16.13 -28.64
N ALA A 127 21.81 14.87 -29.02
CA ALA A 127 23.13 14.40 -29.36
C ALA A 127 23.45 15.04 -30.71
N GLU A 128 24.17 16.16 -30.68
CA GLU A 128 24.77 16.79 -31.87
C GLU A 128 25.96 15.96 -32.38
#